data_AF-A0A505DLT1-F1
#
_entry.id   AF-A0A505DLT1-F1
#
_cell.length_a   1.000
_cell.length_b   1.000
_cell.length_c   1.000
_cell.angle_alpha   90.00
_cell.angle_beta   90.00
_cell.angle_gamma   90.00
#
_symmetry.space_group_name_H-M   'P 1'
#
loop_
_entity.id
_entity.type
_entity.pdbx_description
1 polymer ?
#
loop_
_entity_poly.entity_id
_entity_poly.type
_entity_poly.pdbx_seq_one_letter_code
_entity_poly.pdbx_strand_id
1 'polypeptide(L)'
;MLIAEDTAFAGCAFGFPVRREGTWWRGFDGTLPQSIEQLTVSGHVFAITEIVVHPHAQNQDLARRLQQRLLADQHASLGATLVDQADSASLAAFLFWGWQDIGEVRRPSGPAVLRALVLPLGPRTAARPDGLGHDNRTQRHD
;
A
#
# COMPACT_ATOMS: atom_id res chain seq x y z
N MET A 1 14.68 -7.37 -7.80
CA MET A 1 15.61 -6.44 -8.48
C MET A 1 14.77 -5.46 -9.26
N LEU A 2 14.84 -4.19 -8.89
CA LEU A 2 14.17 -3.09 -9.58
C LEU A 2 15.23 -2.31 -10.37
N ILE A 3 14.98 -2.10 -11.65
CA ILE A 3 15.84 -1.30 -12.53
C ILE A 3 14.93 -0.31 -13.25
N ALA A 4 15.27 0.97 -13.14
CA ALA A 4 14.64 2.04 -13.90
C ALA A 4 15.77 2.86 -14.54
N GLU A 5 15.66 3.09 -15.85
CA GLU A 5 16.62 3.87 -16.62
C GLU A 5 15.88 5.06 -17.26
N ASP A 6 15.81 6.15 -16.52
CA ASP A 6 15.39 7.46 -17.03
C ASP A 6 15.88 8.56 -16.09
N THR A 7 16.42 9.64 -16.64
CA THR A 7 16.79 10.87 -15.93
C THR A 7 15.61 11.54 -15.20
N ALA A 8 14.36 11.18 -15.55
CA ALA A 8 13.15 11.71 -14.93
C ALA A 8 12.55 10.79 -13.84
N PHE A 9 13.15 9.63 -13.53
CA PHE A 9 12.56 8.70 -12.57
C PHE A 9 12.57 9.26 -11.14
N ALA A 10 11.41 9.72 -10.67
CA ALA A 10 11.27 10.31 -9.35
C ALA A 10 10.99 9.27 -8.25
N GLY A 11 10.37 8.13 -8.60
CA GLY A 11 10.09 7.05 -7.66
C GLY A 11 8.99 6.09 -8.11
N CYS A 12 8.78 5.05 -7.31
CA CYS A 12 7.84 3.96 -7.53
C CYS A 12 7.41 3.31 -6.21
N ALA A 13 6.29 2.58 -6.24
CA ALA A 13 5.83 1.76 -5.13
C ALA A 13 5.30 0.42 -5.67
N PHE A 14 5.53 -0.66 -4.93
CA PHE A 14 5.12 -2.02 -5.30
C PHE A 14 4.44 -2.72 -4.15
N GLY A 15 3.56 -3.63 -4.54
CA GLY A 15 2.81 -4.44 -3.61
C GLY A 15 1.99 -5.50 -4.31
N PHE A 16 1.27 -6.27 -3.51
CA PHE A 16 0.40 -7.32 -3.99
C PHE A 16 -0.77 -7.56 -3.02
N PRO A 17 -1.92 -8.06 -3.51
CA PRO A 17 -2.99 -8.52 -2.64
C PRO A 17 -2.52 -9.70 -1.80
N VAL A 18 -2.69 -9.62 -0.48
CA VAL A 18 -2.34 -10.70 0.44
C VAL A 18 -3.41 -11.78 0.34
N ARG A 19 -3.00 -12.97 -0.09
CA ARG A 19 -3.89 -14.14 -0.18
C ARG A 19 -4.04 -14.81 1.19
N ARG A 20 -5.16 -15.47 1.39
CA ARG A 20 -5.44 -16.30 2.58
C ARG A 20 -4.35 -17.33 2.85
N GLU A 21 -3.88 -18.01 1.81
CA GLU A 21 -2.82 -19.02 1.87
C GLU A 21 -1.41 -18.40 1.77
N GLY A 22 -1.34 -17.06 1.76
CA GLY A 22 -0.13 -16.29 1.61
C GLY A 22 0.77 -16.37 2.83
N THR A 23 2.05 -16.07 2.63
CA THR A 23 3.09 -16.16 3.66
C THR A 23 3.32 -14.83 4.37
N TRP A 24 2.53 -13.80 4.04
CA TRP A 24 2.75 -12.43 4.47
C TRP A 24 2.80 -12.30 6.00
N TRP A 25 1.84 -12.87 6.72
CA TRP A 25 1.81 -12.84 8.19
C TRP A 25 2.60 -13.98 8.87
N ARG A 26 3.31 -14.83 8.09
CA ARG A 26 4.04 -15.97 8.66
C ARG A 26 5.16 -15.51 9.60
N GLY A 27 5.16 -16.01 10.83
CA GLY A 27 6.14 -15.61 11.85
C GLY A 27 5.77 -14.34 12.59
N PHE A 28 4.52 -13.88 12.47
CA PHE A 28 3.97 -12.89 13.38
C PHE A 28 4.09 -13.38 14.83
N ASP A 29 4.59 -12.51 15.71
CA ASP A 29 4.82 -12.82 17.11
C ASP A 29 3.50 -12.68 17.89
N GLY A 30 2.98 -13.81 18.36
CA GLY A 30 1.66 -13.90 18.99
C GLY A 30 0.51 -14.17 18.03
N THR A 31 -0.71 -13.82 18.45
CA THR A 31 -1.93 -14.02 17.67
C THR A 31 -2.24 -12.77 16.85
N LEU A 32 -2.38 -12.92 15.53
CA LEU A 32 -2.80 -11.83 14.65
C LEU A 32 -4.19 -11.34 15.09
N PRO A 33 -4.44 -10.01 15.16
CA PRO A 33 -5.76 -9.50 15.50
C PRO A 33 -6.86 -10.08 14.59
N GLN A 34 -7.95 -10.55 15.18
CA GLN A 34 -9.02 -11.27 14.47
C GLN A 34 -9.61 -10.46 13.29
N SER A 35 -9.71 -9.14 13.43
CA SER A 35 -10.17 -8.25 12.36
C SER A 35 -9.25 -8.27 11.13
N ILE A 36 -7.94 -8.34 11.34
CA ILE A 36 -6.94 -8.41 10.26
C ILE A 36 -6.93 -9.78 9.62
N GLU A 37 -7.07 -10.84 10.43
CA GLU A 37 -7.21 -12.20 9.93
C GLU A 37 -8.44 -12.34 9.00
N GLN A 38 -9.59 -11.83 9.44
CA GLN A 38 -10.82 -11.83 8.63
C GLN A 38 -10.67 -11.06 7.31
N LEU A 39 -10.05 -9.87 7.33
CA LEU A 39 -9.76 -9.10 6.13
C LEU A 39 -8.79 -9.82 5.19
N THR A 40 -7.82 -10.54 5.74
CA THR A 40 -6.85 -11.33 4.96
C THR A 40 -7.54 -12.53 4.29
N VAL A 41 -8.36 -13.26 5.05
CA VAL A 41 -9.13 -14.42 4.55
C VAL A 41 -10.12 -14.01 3.45
N SER A 42 -10.70 -12.81 3.54
CA SER A 42 -11.64 -12.26 2.55
C SER A 42 -10.96 -11.55 1.37
N GLY A 43 -9.62 -11.49 1.33
CA GLY A 43 -8.88 -10.92 0.21
C GLY A 43 -8.87 -9.39 0.16
N HIS A 44 -9.18 -8.72 1.27
CA HIS A 44 -9.25 -7.26 1.38
C HIS A 44 -7.98 -6.60 1.92
N VAL A 45 -6.84 -7.31 1.90
CA VAL A 45 -5.54 -6.77 2.34
C VAL A 45 -4.61 -6.61 1.16
N PHE A 46 -3.97 -5.45 1.05
CA PHE A 46 -2.93 -5.19 0.05
C PHE A 46 -1.60 -4.86 0.75
N ALA A 47 -0.58 -5.66 0.49
CA ALA A 47 0.74 -5.46 1.06
C ALA A 47 1.58 -4.54 0.17
N ILE A 48 2.20 -3.52 0.74
CA ILE A 48 3.25 -2.73 0.11
C ILE A 48 4.58 -3.31 0.56
N THR A 49 5.38 -3.76 -0.40
CA THR A 49 6.69 -4.36 -0.14
C THR A 49 7.82 -3.36 -0.25
N GLU A 50 7.72 -2.43 -1.20
CA GLU A 50 8.80 -1.47 -1.47
C GLU A 50 8.21 -0.13 -1.92
N ILE A 51 8.84 0.95 -1.46
CA ILE A 51 8.67 2.30 -1.98
C ILE A 51 10.07 2.84 -2.22
N VAL A 52 10.39 3.20 -3.44
CA VAL A 52 11.69 3.76 -3.81
C VAL A 52 11.48 5.14 -4.36
N VAL A 53 12.12 6.14 -3.74
CA VAL A 53 12.08 7.54 -4.19
C VAL A 53 13.50 7.99 -4.45
N HIS A 54 13.69 8.71 -5.55
CA HIS A 54 14.99 9.28 -5.87
C HIS A 54 15.38 10.32 -4.81
N PRO A 55 16.61 10.30 -4.25
CA PRO A 55 17.02 11.20 -3.16
C PRO A 55 16.86 12.69 -3.48
N HIS A 56 16.99 13.05 -4.76
CA HIS A 56 16.86 14.43 -5.25
C HIS A 56 15.46 14.77 -5.76
N ALA A 57 14.46 13.91 -5.51
CA ALA A 57 13.08 14.25 -5.83
C ALA A 57 12.70 15.50 -5.00
N GLN A 58 12.28 16.57 -5.68
CA GLN A 58 11.94 17.85 -5.03
C GLN A 58 10.69 17.78 -4.12
N ASN A 59 10.14 16.59 -3.90
CA ASN A 59 8.88 16.40 -3.22
C ASN A 59 9.03 15.38 -2.09
N GLN A 60 9.17 15.91 -0.88
CA GLN A 60 9.31 15.13 0.35
C GLN A 60 8.11 14.21 0.62
N ASP A 61 6.95 14.51 0.02
CA ASP A 61 5.72 13.72 0.14
C ASP A 61 5.54 12.67 -0.99
N LEU A 62 6.51 12.51 -1.89
CA LEU A 62 6.33 11.61 -3.04
C LEU A 62 6.10 10.16 -2.61
N ALA A 63 6.85 9.66 -1.62
CA ALA A 63 6.67 8.31 -1.09
C ALA A 63 5.25 8.09 -0.57
N ARG A 64 4.75 9.04 0.23
CA ARG A 64 3.38 9.03 0.77
C ARG A 64 2.33 9.03 -0.35
N ARG A 65 2.50 9.85 -1.39
CA ARG A 65 1.56 9.89 -2.51
C ARG A 65 1.58 8.62 -3.35
N LEU A 66 2.75 8.05 -3.59
CA LEU A 66 2.89 6.77 -4.30
C LEU A 66 2.17 5.65 -3.53
N GLN A 67 2.37 5.59 -2.22
CA GLN A 67 1.66 4.67 -1.32
C GLN A 67 0.14 4.84 -1.41
N GLN A 68 -0.36 6.07 -1.26
CA GLN A 68 -1.78 6.37 -1.31
C GLN A 68 -2.40 5.98 -2.65
N ARG A 69 -1.73 6.28 -3.75
CA ARG A 69 -2.19 5.92 -5.10
C ARG A 69 -2.20 4.41 -5.30
N LEU A 70 -1.12 3.73 -4.91
CA LEU A 70 -1.02 2.28 -5.01
C LEU A 70 -2.15 1.58 -4.24
N LEU A 71 -2.55 2.10 -3.08
CA LEU A 71 -3.65 1.53 -2.27
C LEU A 71 -5.04 1.93 -2.80
N ALA A 72 -5.21 3.15 -3.29
CA ALA A 72 -6.49 3.66 -3.80
C ALA A 72 -6.99 2.91 -5.04
N ASP A 73 -6.07 2.41 -5.87
CA ASP A 73 -6.39 1.66 -7.08
C ASP A 73 -6.83 0.21 -6.80
N GLN A 74 -6.76 -0.25 -5.54
CA GLN A 74 -7.04 -1.65 -5.15
C GLN A 74 -8.40 -1.80 -4.46
N HIS A 75 -9.01 -2.98 -4.58
CA HIS A 75 -10.23 -3.35 -3.83
C HIS A 75 -9.90 -3.80 -2.38
N ALA A 76 -8.93 -3.12 -1.74
CA ALA A 76 -8.47 -3.43 -0.40
C ALA A 76 -9.15 -2.52 0.64
N SER A 77 -9.45 -3.07 1.81
CA SER A 77 -9.91 -2.34 2.99
C SER A 77 -8.78 -2.15 4.02
N LEU A 78 -7.62 -2.75 3.78
CA LEU A 78 -6.46 -2.66 4.66
C LEU A 78 -5.16 -2.65 3.84
N GLY A 79 -4.36 -1.61 4.02
CA GLY A 79 -2.95 -1.62 3.61
C GLY A 79 -2.11 -2.34 4.66
N ALA A 80 -1.13 -3.13 4.23
CA ALA A 80 -0.15 -3.78 5.10
C ALA A 80 1.27 -3.48 4.62
N THR A 81 2.22 -3.33 5.55
CA THR A 81 3.65 -3.28 5.21
C THR A 81 4.46 -3.90 6.34
N LEU A 82 5.68 -4.35 6.02
CA LEU A 82 6.66 -4.84 6.97
C LEU A 82 7.89 -3.97 6.86
N VAL A 83 8.28 -3.36 7.96
CA VAL A 83 9.44 -2.45 8.02
C VAL A 83 10.48 -3.06 8.94
N ASP A 84 11.75 -3.01 8.56
CA ASP A 84 12.83 -3.42 9.47
C ASP A 84 12.80 -2.53 10.73
N GLN A 85 12.77 -3.14 11.92
CA GLN A 85 12.80 -2.41 13.18
C GLN A 85 14.04 -1.53 13.32
N ALA A 86 15.15 -1.90 12.67
CA ALA A 86 16.37 -1.08 12.65
C ALA A 86 16.24 0.16 11.74
N ASP A 87 15.32 0.16 10.78
CA ASP A 87 15.03 1.32 9.93
C ASP A 87 14.04 2.27 10.61
N SER A 88 14.55 2.96 11.63
CA SER A 88 13.79 3.91 12.43
C SER A 88 13.20 5.08 11.61
N ALA A 89 13.87 5.47 10.52
CA ALA A 89 13.41 6.57 9.67
C ALA A 89 12.16 6.17 8.88
N SER A 90 12.19 5.00 8.24
CA SER A 90 11.01 4.47 7.54
C SER A 90 9.88 4.21 8.52
N LEU A 91 10.15 3.58 9.67
CA LEU A 91 9.15 3.30 10.69
C LEU A 91 8.46 4.59 11.17
N ALA A 92 9.23 5.63 11.49
CA ALA A 92 8.70 6.93 11.90
C ALA A 92 7.84 7.58 10.80
N ALA A 93 8.26 7.49 9.53
CA ALA A 93 7.50 8.01 8.41
C ALA A 93 6.14 7.30 8.25
N PHE A 94 6.13 5.97 8.29
CA PHE A 94 4.89 5.19 8.20
C PHE A 94 3.93 5.54 9.36
N LEU A 95 4.43 5.59 10.60
CA LEU A 95 3.61 5.97 11.76
C LEU A 95 3.05 7.40 11.62
N PHE A 96 3.87 8.35 11.16
CA PHE A 96 3.43 9.73 10.90
C PHE A 96 2.34 9.81 9.83
N TRP A 97 2.35 8.91 8.84
CA TRP A 97 1.31 8.82 7.81
C TRP A 97 0.04 8.10 8.27
N GLY A 98 -0.05 7.73 9.55
CA GLY A 98 -1.24 7.12 10.15
C GLY A 98 -1.24 5.59 10.11
N TRP A 99 -0.12 4.96 9.75
CA TRP A 99 0.00 3.52 9.89
C TRP A 99 0.06 3.13 11.36
N GLN A 100 -0.53 1.98 11.68
CA GLN A 100 -0.65 1.45 13.02
C GLN A 100 0.28 0.24 13.15
N ASP A 101 1.14 0.26 14.16
CA ASP A 101 1.97 -0.88 14.51
C ASP A 101 1.13 -1.93 15.25
N ILE A 102 1.09 -3.14 14.71
CA ILE A 102 0.30 -4.26 15.26
C ILE A 102 1.17 -5.33 15.90
N GLY A 103 2.50 -5.25 15.80
CA GLY A 103 3.41 -6.24 16.37
C GLY A 103 4.63 -6.53 15.51
N GLU A 104 5.28 -7.66 15.82
CA GLU A 104 6.52 -8.08 15.17
C GLU A 104 6.30 -9.27 14.25
N VAL A 105 7.10 -9.37 13.20
CA VAL A 105 7.21 -10.54 12.33
C VAL A 105 8.67 -10.96 12.26
N ARG A 106 8.97 -12.19 12.67
CA ARG A 106 10.30 -12.80 12.50
C ARG A 106 10.27 -13.74 11.30
N ARG A 107 11.09 -13.44 10.29
CA ARG A 107 11.22 -14.32 9.12
C ARG A 107 12.22 -15.43 9.44
N PRO A 108 11.93 -16.71 9.13
CA PRO A 108 12.84 -17.82 9.41
C PRO A 108 14.22 -17.68 8.75
N SER A 109 14.29 -16.95 7.63
CA SER A 109 15.48 -16.84 6.79
C SER A 109 16.30 -15.56 7.00
N GLY A 110 15.94 -14.70 7.95
CA GLY A 110 16.59 -13.40 8.13
C GLY A 110 16.77 -13.03 9.60
N PRO A 111 17.88 -12.34 9.96
CA PRO A 111 18.12 -11.90 11.33
C PRO A 111 17.26 -10.68 11.72
N ALA A 112 16.63 -10.01 10.76
CA ALA A 112 15.87 -8.80 10.98
C ALA A 112 14.49 -9.07 11.61
N VAL A 113 14.21 -8.35 12.69
CA VAL A 113 12.87 -8.26 13.28
C VAL A 113 12.11 -7.20 12.50
N LEU A 114 10.98 -7.58 11.90
CA LEU A 114 10.16 -6.65 11.14
C LEU A 114 9.00 -6.17 12.01
N ARG A 115 8.70 -4.88 11.97
CA ARG A 115 7.45 -4.32 12.50
C ARG A 115 6.35 -4.47 11.46
N ALA A 116 5.24 -5.07 11.87
CA ALA A 116 4.05 -5.19 11.06
C ALA A 116 3.19 -3.95 11.24
N LEU A 117 3.00 -3.20 10.15
CA LEU A 117 2.22 -1.98 10.13
C LEU A 117 0.99 -2.16 9.24
N VAL A 118 -0.13 -1.58 9.65
CA VAL A 118 -1.37 -1.59 8.87
C VAL A 118 -1.99 -0.21 8.76
N LEU A 119 -2.69 0.02 7.65
CA LEU A 119 -3.43 1.25 7.39
C LEU A 119 -4.87 0.89 7.01
N PRO A 120 -5.86 1.14 7.89
CA PRO A 120 -7.26 1.00 7.53
C PRO A 120 -7.60 1.89 6.34
N LEU A 121 -8.11 1.28 5.27
CA LEU A 121 -8.60 2.01 4.11
C LEU A 121 -10.12 2.07 4.28
N GLY A 122 -10.65 3.28 4.46
CA GLY A 122 -12.09 3.48 4.58
C GLY A 122 -12.83 2.84 3.39
N PRO A 123 -14.11 2.47 3.54
CA PRO A 123 -14.88 1.94 2.43
C PRO A 123 -14.75 2.91 1.25
N ARG A 124 -14.41 2.39 0.07
CA ARG A 124 -14.40 3.21 -1.13
C ARG A 124 -15.81 3.75 -1.29
N THR A 125 -16.00 5.05 -1.02
CA THR A 125 -17.11 5.77 -1.58
C THR A 125 -16.92 5.61 -3.07
N ALA A 126 -17.70 4.72 -3.69
CA ALA A 126 -17.64 4.51 -5.13
C ALA A 126 -17.73 5.90 -5.75
N ALA A 127 -16.63 6.33 -6.39
CA ALA A 127 -16.65 7.55 -7.17
C ALA A 127 -17.82 7.37 -8.14
N ARG A 128 -18.79 8.27 -8.02
CA ARG A 128 -19.94 8.35 -8.91
C ARG A 128 -19.40 8.23 -10.33
N PRO A 129 -19.85 7.27 -11.16
CA PRO A 129 -19.55 7.34 -12.57
C PRO A 129 -20.29 8.58 -13.05
N ASP A 130 -19.61 9.73 -13.09
CA ASP A 130 -20.17 10.92 -13.70
C ASP A 130 -20.47 10.55 -15.15
N GLY A 131 -21.75 10.66 -15.47
CA GLY A 131 -22.32 10.17 -16.70
C GLY A 131 -21.62 10.78 -17.89
N LEU A 132 -20.94 9.94 -18.67
CA LEU A 132 -20.72 10.20 -20.08
C LEU A 132 -22.03 9.88 -20.82
N GLY A 133 -23.02 10.75 -20.61
CA GLY A 133 -24.10 10.98 -21.56
C GLY A 133 -23.63 12.05 -22.53
N HIS A 134 -22.77 11.68 -23.49
CA HIS A 134 -22.60 12.48 -24.70
C HIS A 134 -23.43 11.85 -25.80
N ASP A 135 -24.75 11.99 -25.67
CA ASP A 135 -25.66 11.81 -26.79
C ASP A 135 -26.15 13.16 -27.28
N ASN A 136 -25.76 13.41 -28.54
CA ASN A 136 -26.56 14.01 -29.58
C ASN A 136 -26.68 15.55 -29.61
N ARG A 137 -25.91 16.14 -30.53
CA ARG A 137 -26.46 17.21 -31.37
C ARG A 137 -25.96 17.08 -32.80
N THR A 138 -26.68 16.30 -33.59
CA THR A 138 -26.81 16.55 -35.02
C THR A 138 -27.55 17.88 -35.18
N GLN A 139 -26.88 18.92 -35.68
CA GLN A 139 -27.56 20.12 -36.16
C GLN A 139 -27.27 20.27 -37.65
N ARG A 140 -28.23 19.81 -38.44
CA ARG A 140 -28.42 20.18 -39.85
C ARG A 140 -28.87 21.64 -39.85
N HIS A 141 -28.17 22.51 -40.56
CA HIS A 141 -28.66 23.84 -40.92
C HIS A 141 -29.11 23.78 -42.38
N ASP A 142 -30.34 24.26 -42.61
CA ASP A 142 -30.92 24.56 -43.91
C ASP A 142 -30.17 25.69 -44.63
#